data_AF-A0A2V6MXG4-F1
#
_entry.id   AF-A0A2V6MXG4-F1
#
_cell.length_a   1.000
_cell.length_b   1.000
_cell.length_c   1.000
_cell.angle_alpha   90.00
_cell.angle_beta   90.00
_cell.angle_gamma   90.00
#
_symmetry.space_group_name_H-M   'P 1'
#
loop_
_entity.id
_entity.type
_entity.pdbx_description
1 polymer ?
#
loop_
_entity_poly.entity_id
_entity_poly.type
_entity_poly.pdbx_seq_one_letter_code
_entity_poly.pdbx_strand_id
1 'polypeptide(L)'
;MSDTKDIPFSPPWQISDLGKPDQPKLTELDARPAVARFAQILIVIAEDDLVSRTLMSSLMEKWGFKAVITQDGHQAMAALRAEQGPALAILDWMMPGMDGLQVCRRVRESKKMVYVIMLTSLGAKENIVEGLHAGADDYLIKPFDKNELLARIQVGLRILELHAALAARVKELEKATGEIDDLKLRIPL
;
A
#
# COMPACT_ATOMS: atom_id res chain seq x y z
N MET A 1 -21.80 -50.58 -24.33
CA MET A 1 -20.71 -50.07 -25.18
C MET A 1 -21.34 -49.02 -26.08
N SER A 2 -21.52 -47.81 -25.56
CA SER A 2 -20.61 -46.66 -25.69
C SER A 2 -20.57 -46.15 -27.14
N ASP A 3 -21.49 -45.24 -27.44
CA ASP A 3 -21.43 -44.40 -28.64
C ASP A 3 -21.88 -42.98 -28.25
N THR A 4 -20.94 -42.22 -27.70
CA THR A 4 -21.06 -40.78 -27.52
C THR A 4 -19.93 -40.17 -28.33
N LYS A 5 -20.25 -39.72 -29.54
CA LYS A 5 -19.32 -38.98 -30.39
C LYS A 5 -19.00 -37.65 -29.71
N ASP A 6 -17.74 -37.50 -29.35
CA ASP A 6 -17.13 -36.27 -28.87
C ASP A 6 -17.36 -35.12 -29.86
N ILE A 7 -18.08 -34.10 -29.42
CA ILE A 7 -18.14 -32.80 -30.09
C ILE A 7 -16.93 -32.02 -29.55
N PRO A 8 -15.97 -31.58 -30.39
CA PRO A 8 -14.83 -30.82 -29.89
C PRO A 8 -15.31 -29.42 -29.47
N PHE A 9 -15.41 -29.20 -28.16
CA PHE A 9 -15.58 -27.85 -27.60
C PHE A 9 -14.25 -27.09 -27.77
N SER A 10 -14.14 -26.26 -28.80
CA SER A 10 -13.08 -25.27 -28.88
C SER A 10 -13.52 -24.03 -28.08
N PRO A 11 -12.81 -23.66 -27.00
CA PRO A 11 -13.20 -22.49 -26.22
C PRO A 11 -13.03 -21.21 -27.06
N PRO A 12 -13.94 -20.23 -26.94
CA PRO A 12 -13.96 -19.03 -27.81
C PRO A 12 -12.83 -18.02 -27.53
N TRP A 13 -11.85 -18.36 -26.69
CA TRP A 13 -10.75 -17.49 -26.28
C TRP A 13 -9.42 -17.78 -26.98
N GLN A 14 -9.39 -18.58 -28.05
CA GLN A 14 -8.24 -18.64 -28.96
C GLN A 14 -8.11 -17.31 -29.74
N ILE A 15 -7.60 -16.29 -29.05
CA ILE A 15 -7.31 -14.99 -29.61
C ILE A 15 -5.81 -14.96 -29.92
N SER A 16 -5.44 -15.39 -31.12
CA SER A 16 -4.06 -15.38 -31.60
C SER A 16 -3.56 -14.00 -32.06
N ASP A 17 -4.37 -12.94 -31.93
CA ASP A 17 -4.06 -11.59 -32.43
C ASP A 17 -4.49 -10.44 -31.50
N LEU A 18 -4.47 -10.65 -30.16
CA LEU A 18 -4.38 -9.50 -29.27
C LEU A 18 -2.92 -9.03 -29.28
N GLY A 19 -2.61 -8.11 -30.19
CA GLY A 19 -1.47 -7.21 -30.01
C GLY A 19 -1.46 -6.75 -28.55
N LYS A 20 -0.30 -6.84 -27.89
CA LYS A 20 -0.14 -6.49 -26.47
C LYS A 20 -0.98 -5.24 -26.17
N PRO A 21 -1.92 -5.27 -25.21
CA PRO A 21 -2.69 -4.08 -24.90
C PRO A 21 -1.69 -2.97 -24.62
N ASP A 22 -1.83 -1.86 -25.33
CA ASP A 22 -0.96 -0.70 -25.17
C ASP A 22 -1.03 -0.34 -23.69
N GLN A 23 0.08 -0.50 -22.98
CA GLN A 23 0.12 -0.20 -21.56
C GLN A 23 -0.22 1.28 -21.46
N PRO A 24 -1.24 1.68 -20.67
CA PRO A 24 -1.54 3.09 -20.51
C PRO A 24 -0.30 3.76 -19.93
N LYS A 25 0.44 4.48 -20.77
CA LYS A 25 1.53 5.34 -20.34
C LYS A 25 0.87 6.47 -19.57
N LEU A 26 0.77 6.31 -18.25
CA LEU A 26 0.44 7.40 -17.34
C LEU A 26 1.38 8.55 -17.69
N THR A 27 0.85 9.58 -18.35
CA THR A 27 1.67 10.72 -18.75
C THR A 27 1.93 11.59 -17.51
N GLU A 28 3.05 12.31 -17.50
CA GLU A 28 3.46 13.18 -16.37
C GLU A 28 2.40 14.25 -16.00
N LEU A 29 1.42 14.49 -16.86
CA LEU A 29 0.31 15.43 -16.66
C LEU A 29 -0.83 14.84 -15.79
N ASP A 30 -1.05 13.52 -15.82
CA ASP A 30 -2.13 12.85 -15.08
C ASP A 30 -1.79 12.63 -13.60
N ALA A 31 -0.49 12.57 -13.27
CA ALA A 31 -0.02 12.38 -11.90
C ALA A 31 -0.23 13.63 -11.03
N ARG A 32 -0.13 14.85 -11.59
CA ARG A 32 -0.15 16.08 -10.77
C ARG A 32 -1.51 16.35 -10.11
N PRO A 33 -2.67 16.21 -10.77
CA PRO A 33 -3.97 16.39 -10.11
C PRO A 33 -4.26 15.29 -9.09
N ALA A 34 -3.92 14.04 -9.42
CA ALA A 34 -4.14 12.90 -8.53
C ALA A 34 -3.27 12.98 -7.27
N VAL A 35 -2.01 13.42 -7.41
CA VAL A 35 -1.07 13.55 -6.29
C VAL A 35 -1.30 14.84 -5.49
N ALA A 36 -1.80 15.92 -6.10
CA ALA A 36 -2.12 17.16 -5.39
C ALA A 36 -3.08 16.95 -4.20
N ARG A 37 -4.05 16.03 -4.33
CA ARG A 37 -4.95 15.64 -3.24
C ARG A 37 -4.22 15.04 -2.05
N PHE A 38 -3.04 14.47 -2.29
CA PHE A 38 -2.26 13.70 -1.33
C PHE A 38 -0.92 14.36 -0.96
N ALA A 39 -0.64 15.58 -1.42
CA ALA A 39 0.65 16.25 -1.24
C ALA A 39 1.02 16.50 0.25
N GLN A 40 0.04 16.44 1.16
CA GLN A 40 0.28 16.57 2.60
C GLN A 40 0.53 15.23 3.30
N ILE A 41 0.38 14.10 2.62
CA ILE A 41 0.58 12.79 3.23
C ILE A 41 2.08 12.52 3.33
N LEU A 42 2.50 12.25 4.57
CA LEU A 42 3.86 11.87 4.89
C LEU A 42 4.03 10.37 4.63
N ILE A 43 5.08 10.01 3.89
CA ILE A 43 5.48 8.64 3.59
C ILE A 43 6.77 8.35 4.37
N VAL A 44 6.91 7.16 4.97
CA VAL A 44 8.24 6.70 5.43
C VAL A 44 8.86 5.81 4.38
N ILE A 45 10.16 5.97 4.14
CA ILE A 45 10.95 5.10 3.28
C ILE A 45 12.10 4.55 4.11
N ALA A 46 12.27 3.23 4.13
CA ALA A 46 13.37 2.54 4.80
C ALA A 46 14.21 1.80 3.76
N GLU A 47 15.45 2.22 3.58
CA GLU A 47 16.35 1.70 2.56
C GLU A 47 17.79 1.92 3.04
N ASP A 48 18.60 0.88 3.07
CA ASP A 48 19.97 0.94 3.60
C ASP A 48 20.98 1.38 2.53
N ASP A 49 20.71 1.11 1.25
CA ASP A 49 21.53 1.54 0.13
C ASP A 49 21.41 3.06 -0.16
N LEU A 50 22.55 3.74 -0.24
CA LEU A 50 22.60 5.19 -0.44
C LEU A 50 22.07 5.61 -1.82
N VAL A 51 22.34 4.82 -2.86
CA VAL A 51 21.93 5.16 -4.23
C VAL A 51 20.42 5.03 -4.36
N SER A 52 19.85 3.93 -3.88
CA SER A 52 18.42 3.69 -3.83
C SER A 52 17.69 4.74 -2.97
N ARG A 53 18.21 5.08 -1.78
CA ARG A 53 17.65 6.17 -0.96
C ARG A 53 17.60 7.51 -1.70
N THR A 54 18.69 7.86 -2.38
CA THR A 54 18.78 9.12 -3.13
C THR A 54 17.79 9.14 -4.29
N LEU A 55 17.65 8.02 -5.01
CA LEU A 55 16.64 7.86 -6.04
C LEU A 55 15.23 8.02 -5.47
N MET A 56 14.91 7.34 -4.37
CA MET A 56 13.59 7.41 -3.72
C MET A 56 13.27 8.82 -3.26
N SER A 57 14.20 9.50 -2.60
CA SER A 57 14.04 10.90 -2.20
C SER A 57 13.71 11.79 -3.39
N SER A 58 14.46 11.66 -4.49
CA SER A 58 14.24 12.45 -5.71
C SER A 58 12.88 12.17 -6.36
N LEU A 59 12.42 10.91 -6.37
CA LEU A 59 11.10 10.56 -6.90
C LEU A 59 9.97 11.15 -6.06
N MET A 60 10.07 11.04 -4.72
CA MET A 60 9.06 11.61 -3.83
C MET A 60 8.93 13.12 -4.02
N GLU A 61 10.06 13.83 -4.09
CA GLU A 61 10.10 15.27 -4.34
C GLU A 61 9.51 15.62 -5.71
N LYS A 62 9.92 14.89 -6.78
CA LYS A 62 9.39 15.09 -8.13
C LYS A 62 7.87 14.91 -8.19
N TRP A 63 7.33 13.96 -7.43
CA TRP A 63 5.89 13.71 -7.35
C TRP A 63 5.16 14.64 -6.39
N GLY A 64 5.87 15.39 -5.54
CA GLY A 64 5.27 16.32 -4.57
C GLY A 64 4.83 15.66 -3.26
N PHE A 65 5.36 14.48 -2.94
CA PHE A 65 5.15 13.83 -1.65
C PHE A 65 6.16 14.32 -0.61
N LYS A 66 5.74 14.38 0.65
CA LYS A 66 6.66 14.50 1.78
C LYS A 66 7.10 13.11 2.20
N ALA A 67 8.40 12.90 2.35
CA ALA A 67 8.94 11.62 2.79
C ALA A 67 9.93 11.76 3.94
N VAL A 68 9.85 10.85 4.91
CA VAL A 68 10.87 10.60 5.92
C VAL A 68 11.72 9.44 5.42
N ILE A 69 12.95 9.75 5.01
CA ILE A 69 13.89 8.73 4.56
C ILE A 69 14.69 8.22 5.76
N THR A 70 14.74 6.91 5.92
CA THR A 70 15.38 6.19 7.02
C THR A 70 16.33 5.13 6.47
N GLN A 71 17.32 4.75 7.26
CA GLN A 71 18.40 3.84 6.82
C GLN A 71 18.22 2.39 7.28
N ASP A 72 17.29 2.15 8.19
CA ASP A 72 17.05 0.85 8.80
C ASP A 72 15.59 0.75 9.31
N GLY A 73 15.17 -0.48 9.64
CA GLY A 73 13.83 -0.73 10.14
C GLY A 73 13.55 -0.14 11.53
N HIS A 74 14.57 0.14 12.35
CA HIS A 74 14.37 0.75 13.68
C HIS A 74 13.94 2.21 13.56
N GLN A 75 14.64 2.99 12.72
CA GLN A 75 14.29 4.37 12.41
C GLN A 75 12.92 4.47 11.75
N ALA A 76 12.63 3.56 10.81
CA ALA A 76 11.33 3.47 10.16
C ALA A 76 10.21 3.21 11.18
N MET A 77 10.39 2.23 12.09
CA MET A 77 9.42 1.95 13.15
C MET A 77 9.23 3.12 14.11
N ALA A 78 10.29 3.83 14.47
CA ALA A 78 10.20 5.01 15.31
C ALA A 78 9.34 6.10 14.64
N ALA A 79 9.57 6.37 13.34
CA ALA A 79 8.77 7.32 12.58
C ALA A 79 7.30 6.89 12.47
N LEU A 80 7.02 5.61 12.24
CA LEU A 80 5.66 5.08 12.13
C LEU A 80 4.87 5.17 13.44
N ARG A 81 5.54 4.94 14.58
CA ARG A 81 4.96 4.98 15.92
C ARG A 81 4.74 6.38 16.47
N ALA A 82 5.32 7.40 15.87
CA ALA A 82 5.04 8.77 16.26
C ALA A 82 3.53 9.06 16.17
N GLU A 83 3.02 9.92 17.05
CA GLU A 83 1.60 10.26 17.13
C GLU A 83 1.06 10.78 15.78
N GLN A 84 1.84 11.63 15.11
CA GLN A 84 1.58 12.12 13.75
C GLN A 84 2.41 11.39 12.69
N GLY A 85 2.80 10.14 12.99
CA GLY A 85 3.65 9.35 12.11
C GLY A 85 2.97 9.02 10.77
N PRO A 86 3.74 8.65 9.74
CA PRO A 86 3.23 8.24 8.43
C PRO A 86 2.20 7.11 8.50
N ALA A 87 1.27 7.12 7.54
CA ALA A 87 0.32 6.03 7.32
C ALA A 87 0.66 5.19 6.07
N LEU A 88 1.73 5.54 5.35
CA LEU A 88 2.26 4.75 4.23
C LEU A 88 3.75 4.53 4.46
N ALA A 89 4.19 3.28 4.31
CA ALA A 89 5.57 2.86 4.43
C ALA A 89 6.04 2.17 3.14
N ILE A 90 7.23 2.53 2.70
CA ILE A 90 7.96 1.83 1.63
C ILE A 90 9.22 1.26 2.29
N LEU A 91 9.36 -0.07 2.32
CA LEU A 91 10.39 -0.73 3.11
C LEU A 91 11.23 -1.64 2.20
N ASP A 92 12.56 -1.52 2.26
CA ASP A 92 13.41 -2.61 1.80
C ASP A 92 13.20 -3.83 2.71
N TRP A 93 13.19 -5.01 2.11
CA TRP A 93 13.27 -6.25 2.85
C TRP A 93 14.60 -6.35 3.60
N MET A 94 15.73 -6.19 2.88
CA MET A 94 17.05 -6.44 3.44
C MET A 94 17.60 -5.14 4.01
N MET A 95 17.60 -5.03 5.34
CA MET A 95 18.21 -3.91 6.06
C MET A 95 18.97 -4.45 7.27
N PRO A 96 20.05 -3.76 7.71
CA PRO A 96 20.75 -4.12 8.93
C PRO A 96 19.87 -3.89 10.18
N GLY A 97 20.03 -4.77 11.17
CA GLY A 97 19.31 -4.69 12.44
C GLY A 97 17.88 -5.21 12.32
N MET A 98 16.94 -4.34 11.96
CA MET A 98 15.53 -4.71 11.77
C MET A 98 15.19 -4.74 10.28
N ASP A 99 14.83 -5.93 9.80
CA ASP A 99 14.44 -6.14 8.39
C ASP A 99 13.00 -5.66 8.11
N GLY A 100 12.65 -5.54 6.82
CA GLY A 100 11.33 -5.05 6.41
C GLY A 100 10.16 -5.94 6.86
N LEU A 101 10.36 -7.26 6.97
CA LEU A 101 9.31 -8.17 7.46
C LEU A 101 9.04 -7.98 8.95
N GLN A 102 10.09 -7.79 9.73
CA GLN A 102 10.01 -7.50 11.15
C GLN A 102 9.32 -6.16 11.41
N VAL A 103 9.56 -5.16 10.56
CA VAL A 103 8.80 -3.90 10.58
C VAL A 103 7.32 -4.19 10.27
N CYS A 104 7.00 -4.93 9.20
CA CYS A 104 5.62 -5.29 8.84
C CYS A 104 4.87 -5.92 10.02
N ARG A 105 5.45 -6.97 10.62
CA ARG A 105 4.83 -7.69 11.75
C ARG A 105 4.55 -6.74 12.91
N ARG A 106 5.53 -5.90 13.29
CA ARG A 106 5.38 -4.92 14.38
C ARG A 106 4.39 -3.80 14.10
N VAL A 107 4.23 -3.40 12.85
CA VAL A 107 3.21 -2.43 12.45
C VAL A 107 1.82 -3.03 12.62
N ARG A 108 1.63 -4.31 12.29
CA ARG A 108 0.33 -5.01 12.44
C ARG A 108 -0.08 -5.28 13.88
N GLU A 109 0.85 -5.23 14.82
CA GLU A 109 0.54 -5.25 16.26
C GLU A 109 -0.12 -3.94 16.74
N SER A 110 -0.01 -2.85 15.97
CA SER A 110 -0.63 -1.56 16.28
C SER A 110 -2.05 -1.46 15.73
N LYS A 111 -2.93 -0.71 16.41
CA LYS A 111 -4.26 -0.35 15.90
C LYS A 111 -4.22 0.67 14.75
N LYS A 112 -3.09 1.34 14.55
CA LYS A 112 -2.91 2.34 13.50
C LYS A 112 -2.81 1.63 12.15
N MET A 113 -3.71 1.95 11.22
CA MET A 113 -3.61 1.49 9.84
C MET A 113 -2.39 2.14 9.17
N VAL A 114 -1.52 1.30 8.63
CA VAL A 114 -0.36 1.71 7.83
C VAL A 114 -0.34 0.85 6.58
N TYR A 115 -0.34 1.48 5.42
CA TYR A 115 -0.18 0.78 4.14
C TYR A 115 1.30 0.52 3.89
N VAL A 116 1.68 -0.74 3.69
CA VAL A 116 3.09 -1.15 3.58
C VAL A 116 3.37 -1.71 2.18
N ILE A 117 4.29 -1.07 1.48
CA ILE A 117 4.84 -1.51 0.20
C ILE A 117 6.24 -2.05 0.46
N MET A 118 6.46 -3.33 0.19
CA MET A 118 7.79 -3.96 0.28
C MET A 118 8.53 -3.77 -1.05
N LEU A 119 9.71 -3.15 -0.99
CA LEU A 119 10.70 -3.17 -2.08
C LEU A 119 11.69 -4.31 -1.81
N THR A 120 11.96 -5.15 -2.80
CA THR A 120 12.89 -6.26 -2.58
C THR A 120 13.63 -6.66 -3.84
N SER A 121 14.90 -7.05 -3.69
CA SER A 121 15.64 -7.73 -4.76
C SER A 121 15.27 -9.22 -4.86
N LEU A 122 14.48 -9.73 -3.90
CA LEU A 122 14.04 -11.12 -3.83
C LEU A 122 12.78 -11.31 -4.68
N GLY A 123 12.95 -11.76 -5.92
CA GLY A 123 11.85 -11.95 -6.87
C GLY A 123 11.19 -13.33 -6.89
N ALA A 124 11.63 -14.28 -6.05
CA ALA A 124 11.03 -15.61 -5.99
C ALA A 124 9.62 -15.57 -5.38
N LYS A 125 8.70 -16.40 -5.89
CA LYS A 125 7.30 -16.40 -5.47
C LYS A 125 7.13 -16.67 -3.98
N GLU A 126 7.99 -17.52 -3.43
CA GLU A 126 7.99 -17.92 -2.03
C GLU A 126 8.26 -16.72 -1.12
N ASN A 127 9.16 -15.82 -1.53
CA ASN A 127 9.49 -14.60 -0.79
C ASN A 127 8.33 -13.61 -0.82
N ILE A 128 7.64 -13.48 -1.97
CA ILE A 128 6.44 -12.62 -2.08
C ILE A 128 5.35 -13.11 -1.12
N VAL A 129 5.11 -14.42 -1.08
CA VAL A 129 4.12 -15.02 -0.19
C VAL A 129 4.47 -14.76 1.27
N GLU A 130 5.74 -14.92 1.66
CA GLU A 130 6.18 -14.60 3.01
C GLU A 130 5.99 -13.12 3.36
N GLY A 131 6.29 -12.21 2.44
CA GLY A 131 6.06 -10.77 2.61
C GLY A 131 4.60 -10.42 2.89
N LEU A 132 3.69 -11.00 2.11
CA LEU A 132 2.24 -10.81 2.30
C LEU A 132 1.77 -11.42 3.62
N HIS A 133 2.28 -12.60 4.01
CA HIS A 133 1.96 -13.23 5.30
C HIS A 133 2.50 -12.43 6.49
N ALA A 134 3.62 -11.72 6.33
CA ALA A 134 4.15 -10.81 7.35
C ALA A 134 3.29 -9.53 7.51
N GLY A 135 2.34 -9.33 6.60
CA GLY A 135 1.37 -8.25 6.65
C GLY A 135 1.64 -7.11 5.69
N ALA A 136 2.55 -7.25 4.71
CA ALA A 136 2.68 -6.25 3.65
C ALA A 136 1.37 -6.17 2.84
N ASP A 137 0.99 -4.95 2.43
CA ASP A 137 -0.19 -4.74 1.58
C ASP A 137 0.17 -4.85 0.09
N ASP A 138 1.42 -4.58 -0.24
CA ASP A 138 1.93 -4.67 -1.60
C ASP A 138 3.42 -5.00 -1.65
N TYR A 139 3.88 -5.44 -2.83
CA TYR A 139 5.28 -5.75 -3.10
C TYR A 139 5.72 -5.22 -4.47
N LEU A 140 6.99 -4.87 -4.59
CA LEU A 140 7.61 -4.43 -5.84
C LEU A 140 9.07 -4.91 -5.90
N ILE A 141 9.43 -5.58 -6.99
CA ILE A 141 10.76 -6.18 -7.16
C ILE A 141 11.73 -5.14 -7.76
N LYS A 142 12.95 -5.08 -7.23
CA LYS A 142 14.05 -4.29 -7.77
C LYS A 142 14.74 -5.04 -8.93
N PRO A 143 15.13 -4.35 -10.03
CA PRO A 143 14.83 -2.96 -10.35
C PRO A 143 13.37 -2.77 -10.79
N PHE A 144 12.76 -1.65 -10.40
CA PHE A 144 11.34 -1.37 -10.68
C PHE A 144 11.14 -0.18 -11.63
N ASP A 145 9.98 -0.17 -12.27
CA ASP A 145 9.50 0.99 -13.02
C ASP A 145 8.97 2.07 -12.07
N LYS A 146 9.35 3.33 -12.35
CA LYS A 146 8.97 4.48 -11.51
C LYS A 146 7.46 4.73 -11.53
N ASN A 147 6.81 4.51 -12.67
CA ASN A 147 5.37 4.66 -12.80
C ASN A 147 4.63 3.53 -12.09
N GLU A 148 5.21 2.32 -12.07
CA GLU A 148 4.67 1.22 -11.26
C GLU A 148 4.69 1.55 -9.77
N LEU A 149 5.82 2.04 -9.24
CA LEU A 149 5.90 2.48 -7.85
C LEU A 149 4.87 3.59 -7.55
N LEU A 150 4.77 4.59 -8.42
CA LEU A 150 3.78 5.66 -8.26
C LEU A 150 2.35 5.13 -8.25
N ALA A 151 2.01 4.21 -9.15
CA ALA A 151 0.68 3.61 -9.21
C ALA A 151 0.35 2.85 -7.91
N ARG A 152 1.30 2.10 -7.36
CA ARG A 152 1.14 1.37 -6.08
C ARG A 152 0.98 2.32 -4.90
N ILE A 153 1.76 3.39 -4.86
CA ILE A 153 1.58 4.46 -3.86
C ILE A 153 0.16 5.03 -3.97
N GLN A 154 -0.31 5.37 -5.16
CA GLN A 154 -1.67 5.88 -5.36
C GLN A 154 -2.76 4.90 -4.92
N VAL A 155 -2.57 3.59 -5.12
CA VAL A 155 -3.47 2.56 -4.58
C VAL A 155 -3.50 2.61 -3.06
N GLY A 156 -2.33 2.61 -2.42
CA GLY A 156 -2.21 2.70 -0.97
C GLY A 156 -2.87 3.95 -0.40
N LEU A 157 -2.65 5.10 -1.02
CA LEU A 157 -3.26 6.37 -0.60
C LEU A 157 -4.80 6.36 -0.69
N ARG A 158 -5.37 5.76 -1.74
CA ARG A 158 -6.84 5.57 -1.84
C ARG A 158 -7.37 4.66 -0.74
N ILE A 159 -6.65 3.58 -0.41
CA ILE A 159 -7.04 2.68 0.68
C ILE A 159 -7.00 3.39 2.03
N LEU A 160 -5.97 4.20 2.27
CA LEU A 160 -5.84 4.99 3.50
C LEU A 160 -6.94 6.04 3.64
N GLU A 161 -7.31 6.73 2.56
CA GLU A 161 -8.47 7.63 2.54
C GLU A 161 -9.77 6.91 2.89
N LEU A 162 -10.01 5.75 2.27
CA LEU A 162 -11.21 4.96 2.55
C LEU A 162 -11.24 4.48 4.00
N HIS A 163 -10.10 4.05 4.54
CA HIS A 163 -9.98 3.64 5.93
C HIS A 163 -10.27 4.80 6.89
N ALA A 164 -9.73 5.99 6.61
CA ALA A 164 -9.98 7.20 7.40
C ALA A 164 -11.46 7.62 7.33
N ALA A 165 -12.08 7.57 6.14
CA ALA A 165 -13.49 7.88 5.96
C ALA A 165 -14.39 6.90 6.72
N LEU A 166 -14.08 5.60 6.65
CA LEU A 166 -14.80 4.58 7.40
C LEU A 166 -14.68 4.79 8.92
N ALA A 167 -13.46 5.03 9.42
CA ALA A 167 -13.24 5.30 10.84
C ALA A 167 -14.01 6.54 11.33
N ALA A 168 -14.07 7.60 10.52
CA ALA A 168 -14.86 8.79 10.83
C ALA A 168 -16.37 8.47 10.89
N ARG A 169 -16.88 7.66 9.95
CA ARG A 169 -18.29 7.22 9.95
C ARG A 169 -18.64 6.34 11.14
N VAL A 170 -17.78 5.39 11.50
CA VAL A 170 -17.98 4.55 12.69
C VAL A 170 -18.10 5.42 13.94
N LYS A 171 -17.19 6.38 14.10
CA LYS A 171 -17.21 7.31 15.24
C LYS A 171 -18.47 8.19 15.28
N GLU A 172 -18.95 8.64 14.10
CA GLU A 172 -20.19 9.40 13.98
C GLU A 172 -21.42 8.57 14.43
N LEU A 173 -21.49 7.31 13.99
CA LEU A 173 -22.56 6.38 14.37
C LEU A 173 -22.53 6.05 15.87
N GLU A 174 -21.35 5.76 16.43
CA GLU A 174 -21.19 5.49 17.87
C GLU A 174 -21.69 6.65 18.73
N LYS A 175 -21.39 7.89 18.29
CA LYS A 175 -21.88 9.10 18.96
C LYS A 175 -23.41 9.20 18.89
N ALA A 176 -24.00 9.00 17.71
CA ALA A 176 -25.45 9.06 17.53
C ALA A 176 -26.19 8.00 18.36
N THR A 177 -25.63 6.79 18.49
CA THR A 177 -26.21 5.74 19.34
C THR A 177 -26.14 6.09 20.82
N GLY A 178 -25.05 6.69 21.30
CA GLY A 178 -24.92 7.11 22.70
C GLY A 178 -25.94 8.19 23.10
N GLU A 179 -26.22 9.14 22.21
CA GLU A 179 -27.20 10.21 22.45
C GLU A 179 -28.63 9.65 22.61
N ILE A 180 -28.97 8.59 21.88
CA ILE A 180 -30.28 7.92 21.96
C ILE A 180 -30.45 7.19 23.30
N ASP A 181 -29.40 6.52 23.78
CA ASP A 181 -29.43 5.82 25.06
C ASP A 181 -29.57 6.80 26.24
N ASP A 182 -28.87 7.94 26.18
CA ASP A 182 -28.98 9.02 27.16
C ASP A 182 -30.40 9.64 27.20
N LEU A 183 -31.06 9.75 26.05
CA LEU A 183 -32.44 10.24 25.97
C LEU A 183 -33.45 9.25 26.59
N LYS A 184 -33.26 7.94 26.38
CA LYS A 184 -34.12 6.90 26.98
C LYS A 184 -34.00 6.85 28.50
N LEU A 185 -32.83 7.14 29.05
CA LEU A 185 -32.60 7.25 30.50
C LEU A 185 -33.29 8.46 31.15
N ARG A 186 -33.72 9.46 30.36
CA ARG A 186 -34.28 10.73 30.86
C ARG A 186 -35.80 10.84 30.77
N ILE A 187 -36.49 9.85 30.22
CA ILE A 187 -37.96 9.79 30.18
C ILE A 187 -38.40 8.79 31.25
N PRO A 188 -39.00 9.22 32.38
CA PRO A 188 -39.57 8.29 33.34
C PRO A 188 -40.84 7.67 32.74
N LEU A 189 -40.93 6.34 32.82
CA LEU A 189 -42.14 5.55 32.52
C LEU A 189 -43.28 5.87 33.48
#